data_AF-A0A2R6IT84-F1
#
_entry.id   AF-A0A2R6IT84-F1
#
_cell.length_a   1.000
_cell.length_b   1.000
_cell.length_c   1.000
_cell.angle_alpha   90.00
_cell.angle_beta   90.00
_cell.angle_gamma   90.00
#
_symmetry.space_group_name_H-M   'P 1'
#
loop_
_entity.id
_entity.type
_entity.pdbx_description
1 polymer ?
#
loop_
_entity_poly.entity_id
_entity_poly.type
_entity_poly.pdbx_seq_one_letter_code
_entity_poly.pdbx_strand_id
1 'polypeptide(L)'
;MPFSVSWHTLLDELDDLPEGATLMTPLSHDSFRVSEVQEQRVIVEFPDRDIDETRSLQRDQFETLYRRITDEPGGFDLDRLPPDADSYPAVLSLHPRFEIDEDRSVIVEKEGPTTSQLLDSGDEAEVEPEERTEPDLDVYADALLLVDALERHEAEVLEGMETGPLVNLYTLLSDVQRNANDLRQDVADVLLNRLHHDRPVSGPFGSVQRTSRRNRSLKDDEEVLETLEEVGIDRERVTGVDRDKVDDALDVTELSESDVYDIDRSEYVRKAEVDEEHKETRLQGLKDQLAAAEGDEAEELREEIEELEGRIEELTEFKSGASFHTRAGGEP
;
A
#
# COMPACT_ATOMS: atom_id res chain seq x y z
N MET A 1 -30.93 16.20 5.93
CA MET A 1 -32.06 15.75 5.09
C MET A 1 -32.96 14.85 5.96
N PRO A 2 -34.26 14.61 5.72
CA PRO A 2 -34.96 13.55 6.46
C PRO A 2 -34.44 12.16 6.03
N PHE A 3 -34.27 11.24 6.99
CA PHE A 3 -33.79 9.88 6.72
C PHE A 3 -34.59 9.18 5.62
N SER A 4 -35.91 9.38 5.55
CA SER A 4 -36.73 8.76 4.52
C SER A 4 -36.29 9.12 3.10
N VAL A 5 -35.86 10.35 2.84
CA VAL A 5 -35.41 10.76 1.50
C VAL A 5 -34.04 10.15 1.21
N SER A 6 -33.12 10.20 2.17
CA SER A 6 -31.81 9.57 2.03
C SER A 6 -31.90 8.05 1.86
N TRP A 7 -32.88 7.40 2.50
CA TRP A 7 -33.15 5.98 2.33
C TRP A 7 -33.61 5.63 0.91
N HIS A 8 -34.53 6.41 0.32
CA HIS A 8 -34.96 6.14 -1.05
C HIS A 8 -33.82 6.38 -2.04
N THR A 9 -33.03 7.46 -1.86
CA THR A 9 -31.83 7.67 -2.67
C THR A 9 -30.86 6.49 -2.56
N LEU A 10 -30.63 5.96 -1.35
CA LEU A 10 -29.79 4.77 -1.18
C LEU A 10 -30.37 3.54 -1.89
N LEU A 11 -31.69 3.33 -1.86
CA LEU A 11 -32.34 2.23 -2.59
C LEU A 11 -32.20 2.41 -4.10
N ASP A 12 -32.34 3.63 -4.62
CA ASP A 12 -32.14 3.93 -6.04
C ASP A 12 -30.70 3.60 -6.48
N GLU A 13 -29.69 4.00 -5.71
CA GLU A 13 -28.28 3.67 -6.00
C GLU A 13 -27.99 2.16 -5.91
N LEU A 14 -28.67 1.45 -5.00
CA LEU A 14 -28.54 0.00 -4.86
C LEU A 14 -29.20 -0.76 -6.02
N ASP A 15 -30.31 -0.26 -6.56
CA ASP A 15 -30.99 -0.83 -7.73
C ASP A 15 -30.21 -0.58 -9.03
N ASP A 16 -29.43 0.51 -9.09
CA ASP A 16 -28.55 0.85 -10.22
C ASP A 16 -27.18 0.13 -10.17
N LEU A 17 -26.91 -0.68 -9.12
CA LEU A 17 -25.68 -1.45 -9.03
C LEU A 17 -25.54 -2.49 -10.16
N PRO A 18 -24.35 -2.60 -10.79
CA PRO A 18 -24.07 -3.67 -11.75
C PRO A 18 -24.28 -5.06 -11.15
N GLU A 19 -24.82 -5.99 -11.96
CA GLU A 19 -24.93 -7.40 -11.55
C GLU A 19 -23.54 -7.97 -11.22
N GLY A 20 -23.34 -8.38 -9.96
CA GLY A 20 -22.06 -8.91 -9.48
C GLY A 20 -21.15 -7.88 -8.80
N ALA A 21 -21.57 -6.62 -8.65
CA ALA A 21 -20.85 -5.61 -7.90
C ALA A 21 -20.48 -6.11 -6.49
N THR A 22 -19.18 -6.04 -6.17
CA THR A 22 -18.65 -6.49 -4.89
C THR A 22 -18.27 -5.28 -4.04
N LEU A 23 -18.74 -5.28 -2.80
CA LEU A 23 -18.50 -4.26 -1.79
C LEU A 23 -17.61 -4.83 -0.70
N MET A 24 -16.90 -3.95 0.01
CA MET A 24 -16.02 -4.31 1.11
C MET A 24 -16.50 -3.67 2.39
N THR A 25 -16.49 -4.43 3.49
CA THR A 25 -16.77 -3.85 4.81
C THR A 25 -15.56 -3.03 5.30
N PRO A 26 -15.75 -1.85 5.91
CA PRO A 26 -14.65 -0.93 6.19
C PRO A 26 -13.74 -1.37 7.34
N LEU A 27 -14.21 -2.17 8.31
CA LEU A 27 -13.37 -2.62 9.43
C LEU A 27 -12.84 -4.04 9.23
N SER A 28 -13.66 -4.95 8.72
CA SER A 28 -13.29 -6.35 8.54
C SER A 28 -12.81 -6.68 7.14
N HIS A 29 -12.98 -5.77 6.16
CA HIS A 29 -12.61 -5.98 4.77
C HIS A 29 -13.11 -7.33 4.24
N ASP A 30 -14.33 -7.72 4.64
CA ASP A 30 -14.98 -8.88 4.07
C ASP A 30 -15.62 -8.47 2.76
N SER A 31 -15.36 -9.24 1.70
CA SER A 31 -16.05 -9.07 0.43
C SER A 31 -17.51 -9.51 0.59
N PHE A 32 -18.44 -8.73 0.06
CA PHE A 32 -19.85 -9.09 0.02
C PHE A 32 -20.54 -8.50 -1.19
N ARG A 33 -21.67 -9.10 -1.55
CA ARG A 33 -22.52 -8.65 -2.66
C ARG A 33 -23.91 -8.33 -2.15
N VAL A 34 -24.56 -7.36 -2.78
CA VAL A 34 -25.98 -7.10 -2.54
C VAL A 34 -26.77 -8.11 -3.37
N SER A 35 -27.51 -9.00 -2.70
CA SER A 35 -28.27 -10.05 -3.37
C SER A 35 -29.74 -9.66 -3.57
N GLU A 36 -30.31 -8.87 -2.66
CA GLU A 36 -31.69 -8.41 -2.78
C GLU A 36 -31.91 -7.07 -2.07
N VAL A 37 -32.61 -6.15 -2.72
CA VAL A 37 -32.97 -4.83 -2.17
C VAL A 37 -34.47 -4.80 -1.88
N GLN A 38 -34.86 -4.39 -0.66
CA GLN A 38 -36.25 -4.24 -0.26
C GLN A 38 -36.46 -2.93 0.49
N GLU A 39 -37.70 -2.42 0.44
CA GLU A 39 -38.10 -1.17 1.12
C GLU A 39 -37.74 -1.13 2.61
N GLN A 40 -37.75 -2.26 3.31
CA GLN A 40 -37.47 -2.34 4.76
C GLN A 40 -36.13 -3.00 5.11
N ARG A 41 -35.40 -3.55 4.13
CA ARG A 41 -34.13 -4.25 4.37
C ARG A 41 -33.31 -4.43 3.09
N VAL A 42 -32.01 -4.58 3.24
CA VAL A 42 -31.08 -5.00 2.17
C VAL A 42 -30.50 -6.35 2.54
N ILE A 43 -30.49 -7.31 1.61
CA ILE A 43 -29.89 -8.63 1.80
C ILE A 43 -28.51 -8.63 1.14
N VAL A 44 -27.51 -9.03 1.91
CA VAL A 44 -26.12 -9.14 1.46
C VAL A 44 -25.63 -10.58 1.61
N GLU A 45 -24.72 -10.97 0.73
CA GLU A 45 -24.12 -12.30 0.69
C GLU A 45 -22.59 -12.18 0.78
N PHE A 46 -21.99 -12.94 1.69
CA PHE A 46 -20.54 -13.02 1.93
C PHE A 46 -20.00 -14.32 1.32
N PRO A 47 -19.45 -14.29 0.09
CA PRO A 47 -19.03 -15.51 -0.61
C PRO A 47 -17.87 -16.25 0.08
N ASP A 48 -17.06 -15.54 0.86
CA ASP A 48 -15.85 -16.08 1.51
C ASP A 48 -16.10 -16.63 2.93
N ARG A 49 -17.36 -16.62 3.41
CA ARG A 49 -17.69 -17.05 4.77
C ARG A 49 -18.43 -18.39 4.79
N ASP A 50 -17.87 -19.39 5.47
CA ASP A 50 -18.51 -20.71 5.66
C ASP A 50 -19.72 -20.71 6.63
N ILE A 51 -19.94 -19.60 7.37
CA ILE A 51 -21.00 -19.43 8.38
C ILE A 51 -21.62 -18.04 8.20
N ASP A 52 -22.95 -17.95 8.25
CA ASP A 52 -23.71 -16.70 8.04
C ASP A 52 -23.45 -16.05 6.68
N GLU A 53 -23.39 -16.89 5.63
CA GLU A 53 -23.24 -16.51 4.21
C GLU A 53 -24.21 -15.42 3.76
N THR A 54 -25.44 -15.40 4.30
CA THR A 54 -26.47 -14.41 3.94
C THR A 54 -26.92 -13.62 5.14
N ARG A 55 -27.04 -12.30 4.96
CA ARG A 55 -27.39 -11.39 6.03
C ARG A 55 -28.41 -10.33 5.64
N SER A 56 -29.34 -10.06 6.55
CA SER A 56 -30.39 -9.07 6.41
C SER A 56 -30.05 -7.78 7.18
N LEU A 57 -29.83 -6.69 6.45
CA LEU A 57 -29.56 -5.35 6.96
C LEU A 57 -30.87 -4.57 7.08
N GLN A 58 -31.25 -4.22 8.30
CA GLN A 58 -32.57 -3.65 8.59
C GLN A 58 -32.56 -2.13 8.43
N ARG A 59 -33.61 -1.57 7.80
CA ARG A 59 -33.80 -0.12 7.63
C ARG A 59 -33.67 0.68 8.93
N ASP A 60 -34.18 0.16 10.05
CA ASP A 60 -34.11 0.84 11.35
C ASP A 60 -32.66 1.01 11.86
N GLN A 61 -31.76 0.11 11.48
CA GLN A 61 -30.34 0.20 11.82
C GLN A 61 -29.63 1.25 10.97
N PHE A 62 -29.98 1.35 9.67
CA PHE A 62 -29.55 2.47 8.83
C PHE A 62 -30.04 3.81 9.38
N GLU A 63 -31.29 3.89 9.86
CA GLU A 63 -31.81 5.12 10.48
C GLU A 63 -31.03 5.51 11.72
N THR A 64 -30.66 4.51 12.53
CA THR A 64 -29.84 4.72 13.73
C THR A 64 -28.46 5.24 13.38
N LEU A 65 -27.79 4.64 12.39
CA LEU A 65 -26.48 5.08 11.91
C LEU A 65 -26.56 6.49 11.28
N TYR A 66 -27.56 6.75 10.45
CA TYR A 66 -27.83 8.06 9.84
C TYR A 66 -27.93 9.17 10.88
N ARG A 67 -28.71 8.95 11.95
CA ARG A 67 -28.87 9.93 13.03
C ARG A 67 -27.54 10.18 13.75
N ARG A 68 -26.76 9.13 14.05
CA ARG A 68 -25.46 9.28 14.70
C ARG A 68 -24.48 10.11 13.86
N ILE A 69 -24.45 9.89 12.54
CA ILE A 69 -23.57 10.64 11.63
C ILE A 69 -24.01 12.11 11.53
N THR A 70 -25.32 12.36 11.45
CA THR A 70 -25.87 13.71 11.29
C THR A 70 -25.87 14.53 12.58
N ASP A 71 -25.88 13.88 13.75
CA ASP A 71 -25.85 14.54 15.06
C ASP A 71 -24.42 14.93 15.49
N GLU A 72 -23.37 14.26 14.97
CA GLU A 72 -21.97 14.54 15.30
C GLU A 72 -21.25 15.30 14.16
N PRO A 73 -20.73 16.53 14.39
CA PRO A 73 -20.07 17.33 13.36
C PRO A 73 -18.76 16.74 12.82
N GLY A 74 -18.25 15.67 13.45
CA GLY A 74 -17.06 14.93 13.01
C GLY A 74 -17.36 13.63 12.25
N GLY A 75 -18.63 13.28 12.03
CA GLY A 75 -19.04 11.96 11.57
C GLY A 75 -19.08 10.93 12.69
N PHE A 76 -19.39 9.69 12.33
CA PHE A 76 -19.47 8.56 13.25
C PHE A 76 -18.20 7.70 13.20
N ASP A 77 -17.61 7.48 14.36
CA ASP A 77 -16.45 6.60 14.60
C ASP A 77 -16.83 5.13 14.41
N LEU A 78 -16.26 4.50 13.37
CA LEU A 78 -16.55 3.12 12.98
C LEU A 78 -16.10 2.13 14.06
N ASP A 79 -15.08 2.43 14.87
CA ASP A 79 -14.62 1.54 15.94
C ASP A 79 -15.69 1.32 17.04
N ARG A 80 -16.72 2.17 17.07
CA ARG A 80 -17.87 2.04 17.99
C ARG A 80 -18.97 1.14 17.46
N LEU A 81 -18.82 0.59 16.26
CA LEU A 81 -19.77 -0.36 15.69
C LEU A 81 -19.78 -1.67 16.50
N PRO A 82 -20.97 -2.26 16.71
CA PRO A 82 -21.04 -3.66 17.10
C PRO A 82 -20.24 -4.55 16.12
N PRO A 83 -19.68 -5.69 16.57
CA PRO A 83 -18.86 -6.57 15.73
C PRO A 83 -19.53 -6.99 14.43
N ASP A 84 -20.86 -7.12 14.44
CA ASP A 84 -21.62 -7.48 13.26
C ASP A 84 -22.07 -6.23 12.48
N ALA A 85 -21.94 -5.00 12.92
CA ALA A 85 -22.57 -3.86 12.21
C ALA A 85 -21.77 -3.34 10.99
N ASP A 86 -20.70 -4.01 10.58
CA ASP A 86 -19.72 -3.46 9.63
C ASP A 86 -20.24 -3.30 8.19
N SER A 87 -21.22 -4.09 7.77
CA SER A 87 -21.82 -3.93 6.43
C SER A 87 -22.76 -2.74 6.28
N TYR A 88 -23.23 -2.14 7.40
CA TYR A 88 -24.08 -0.96 7.35
C TYR A 88 -23.38 0.29 6.81
N PRO A 89 -22.20 0.70 7.31
CA PRO A 89 -21.47 1.84 6.73
C PRO A 89 -21.08 1.59 5.27
N ALA A 90 -20.66 0.37 4.89
CA ALA A 90 -20.30 0.02 3.51
C ALA A 90 -21.48 0.20 2.54
N VAL A 91 -22.68 -0.24 2.92
CA VAL A 91 -23.87 -0.01 2.10
C VAL A 91 -24.25 1.48 2.11
N LEU A 92 -24.13 2.15 3.25
CA LEU A 92 -24.48 3.57 3.36
C LEU A 92 -23.55 4.47 2.53
N SER A 93 -22.27 4.11 2.31
CA SER A 93 -21.33 4.88 1.50
C SER A 93 -21.64 4.89 0.01
N LEU A 94 -22.54 4.02 -0.48
CA LEU A 94 -23.09 4.09 -1.83
C LEU A 94 -23.97 5.33 -2.03
N HIS A 95 -24.54 5.85 -0.95
CA HIS A 95 -25.33 7.06 -1.03
C HIS A 95 -24.41 8.28 -1.27
N PRO A 96 -24.66 9.15 -2.26
CA PRO A 96 -23.72 10.19 -2.72
C PRO A 96 -23.30 11.25 -1.68
N ARG A 97 -23.94 11.27 -0.51
CA ARG A 97 -23.63 12.21 0.58
C ARG A 97 -22.82 11.58 1.70
N PHE A 98 -22.61 10.27 1.68
CA PHE A 98 -21.87 9.57 2.72
C PHE A 98 -20.55 9.10 2.15
N GLU A 99 -19.50 9.23 2.96
CA GLU A 99 -18.17 8.79 2.60
C GLU A 99 -17.51 8.19 3.84
N ILE A 100 -16.86 7.06 3.64
CA ILE A 100 -16.01 6.45 4.65
C ILE A 100 -14.62 7.04 4.46
N ASP A 101 -14.15 7.69 5.50
CA ASP A 101 -12.78 8.12 5.65
C ASP A 101 -12.02 6.97 6.34
N GLU A 102 -11.40 6.11 5.53
CA GLU A 102 -10.67 4.94 6.02
C GLU A 102 -9.50 5.33 6.93
N ASP A 103 -8.81 6.42 6.60
CA ASP A 103 -7.67 6.95 7.37
C ASP A 103 -8.06 7.37 8.79
N ARG A 104 -9.24 7.99 8.95
CA ARG A 104 -9.77 8.39 10.26
C ARG A 104 -10.73 7.36 10.85
N SER A 105 -11.02 6.27 10.13
CA SER A 105 -12.02 5.26 10.47
C SER A 105 -13.37 5.87 10.88
N VAL A 106 -13.83 6.88 10.15
CA VAL A 106 -15.11 7.56 10.38
C VAL A 106 -15.95 7.60 9.12
N ILE A 107 -17.27 7.52 9.28
CA ILE A 107 -18.22 7.82 8.19
C ILE A 107 -18.82 9.21 8.41
N VAL A 108 -18.74 10.06 7.38
CA VAL A 108 -19.15 11.47 7.42
C VAL A 108 -20.23 11.77 6.40
N GLU A 109 -21.12 12.72 6.70
CA GLU A 109 -22.01 13.32 5.70
C GLU A 109 -21.30 14.52 5.03
N LYS A 110 -21.21 14.52 3.70
CA LYS A 110 -20.69 15.63 2.90
C LYS A 110 -21.83 16.37 2.16
N GLU A 111 -21.58 17.63 1.81
CA GLU A 111 -22.58 18.48 1.15
C GLU A 111 -22.72 18.25 -0.37
N GLY A 112 -21.81 17.50 -1.02
CA GLY A 112 -21.82 17.20 -2.47
C GLY A 112 -21.63 15.71 -2.81
N PRO A 113 -21.86 15.30 -4.09
CA PRO A 113 -21.74 13.92 -4.54
C PRO A 113 -20.30 13.40 -4.39
N THR A 114 -20.16 12.22 -3.79
CA THR A 114 -18.88 11.55 -3.51
C THR A 114 -18.56 10.49 -4.56
N THR A 115 -17.26 10.16 -4.70
CA THR A 115 -16.78 9.06 -5.54
C THR A 115 -17.19 7.74 -4.89
N SER A 116 -18.09 7.00 -5.54
CA SER A 116 -18.63 5.72 -5.05
C SER A 116 -17.51 4.69 -4.83
N GLN A 117 -17.57 3.97 -3.70
CA GLN A 117 -16.62 2.91 -3.31
C GLN A 117 -16.92 1.57 -4.01
N LEU A 118 -17.13 1.60 -5.32
CA LEU A 118 -17.24 0.38 -6.11
C LEU A 118 -15.85 -0.11 -6.48
N LEU A 119 -15.44 -1.25 -5.90
CA LEU A 119 -14.11 -1.83 -6.09
C LEU A 119 -13.99 -2.73 -7.33
N ASP A 120 -15.06 -2.96 -8.07
CA ASP A 120 -14.98 -3.75 -9.29
C ASP A 120 -16.14 -3.39 -10.22
N SER A 121 -15.97 -2.28 -10.93
CA SER A 121 -16.49 -2.26 -12.29
C SER A 121 -15.35 -2.82 -13.12
N GLY A 122 -15.55 -3.97 -13.77
CA GLY A 122 -14.65 -4.43 -14.83
C GLY A 122 -14.51 -3.46 -16.01
N ASP A 123 -15.18 -2.30 -15.92
CA ASP A 123 -14.71 -1.06 -16.51
C ASP A 123 -13.78 -0.36 -15.52
N GLU A 124 -12.46 -0.56 -15.67
CA GLU A 124 -11.56 0.58 -15.62
C GLU A 124 -12.09 1.56 -16.68
N ALA A 125 -13.17 2.29 -16.36
CA ALA A 125 -13.64 3.39 -17.19
C ALA A 125 -12.39 4.21 -17.42
N GLU A 126 -12.03 4.38 -18.70
CA GLU A 126 -10.88 5.12 -19.19
C GLU A 126 -10.79 6.45 -18.42
N VAL A 127 -10.15 6.42 -17.25
CA VAL A 127 -9.71 7.62 -16.57
C VAL A 127 -8.61 8.05 -17.51
N GLU A 128 -8.90 9.08 -18.31
CA GLU A 128 -7.91 9.79 -19.11
C GLU A 128 -6.60 9.77 -18.34
N PRO A 129 -5.52 9.20 -18.89
CA PRO A 129 -4.33 8.92 -18.12
C PRO A 129 -3.88 10.22 -17.47
N GLU A 130 -4.03 10.31 -16.15
CA GLU A 130 -3.51 11.46 -15.42
C GLU A 130 -2.02 11.55 -15.77
N GLU A 131 -1.57 12.75 -16.16
CA GLU A 131 -0.18 12.97 -16.54
C GLU A 131 0.74 12.47 -15.42
N ARG A 132 1.44 11.37 -15.70
CA ARG A 132 2.38 10.78 -14.75
C ARG A 132 3.53 11.74 -14.52
N THR A 133 3.74 12.12 -13.26
CA THR A 133 4.89 12.92 -12.86
C THR A 133 5.95 12.00 -12.27
N GLU A 134 7.20 12.17 -12.73
CA GLU A 134 8.35 11.48 -12.16
C GLU A 134 8.55 11.88 -10.68
N PRO A 135 8.57 10.91 -9.75
CA PRO A 135 8.77 11.20 -8.34
C PRO A 135 10.25 11.45 -8.03
N ASP A 136 10.51 12.43 -7.17
CA ASP A 136 11.85 12.71 -6.63
C ASP A 136 12.18 11.73 -5.49
N LEU A 137 12.42 10.46 -5.84
CA LEU A 137 12.74 9.37 -4.93
C LEU A 137 13.92 8.56 -5.46
N ASP A 138 14.95 8.35 -4.63
CA ASP A 138 16.14 7.58 -5.02
C ASP A 138 15.79 6.17 -5.51
N VAL A 139 14.84 5.49 -4.85
CA VAL A 139 14.38 4.16 -5.26
C VAL A 139 13.75 4.14 -6.66
N TYR A 140 13.15 5.25 -7.10
CA TYR A 140 12.56 5.33 -8.43
C TYR A 140 13.65 5.34 -9.51
N ALA A 141 14.62 6.24 -9.37
CA ALA A 141 15.74 6.33 -10.32
C ALA A 141 16.56 5.04 -10.36
N ASP A 142 16.89 4.47 -9.21
CA ASP A 142 17.68 3.23 -9.13
C ASP A 142 16.91 2.02 -9.68
N ALA A 143 15.57 1.96 -9.48
CA ALA A 143 14.74 0.90 -10.05
C ALA A 143 14.70 0.97 -11.58
N LEU A 144 14.61 2.16 -12.17
CA LEU A 144 14.68 2.33 -13.62
C LEU A 144 16.03 1.88 -14.18
N LEU A 145 17.14 2.26 -13.53
CA LEU A 145 18.48 1.81 -13.90
C LEU A 145 18.64 0.29 -13.75
N LEU A 146 18.03 -0.32 -12.74
CA LEU A 146 18.03 -1.77 -12.55
C LEU A 146 17.23 -2.48 -13.65
N VAL A 147 16.03 -1.99 -13.98
CA VAL A 147 15.22 -2.54 -15.10
C VAL A 147 16.02 -2.48 -16.39
N ASP A 148 16.58 -1.32 -16.69
CA ASP A 148 17.43 -1.08 -17.86
C ASP A 148 18.67 -2.00 -17.91
N ALA A 149 19.32 -2.25 -16.77
CA ALA A 149 20.43 -3.20 -16.68
C ALA A 149 19.98 -4.66 -16.86
N LEU A 150 18.80 -5.03 -16.35
CA LEU A 150 18.21 -6.37 -16.51
C LEU A 150 17.78 -6.65 -17.95
N GLU A 151 17.33 -5.64 -18.70
CA GLU A 151 16.94 -5.79 -20.10
C GLU A 151 18.16 -5.97 -21.03
N ARG A 152 19.30 -5.36 -20.70
CA ARG A 152 20.53 -5.47 -21.51
C ARG A 152 21.38 -6.69 -21.24
N HIS A 153 21.10 -7.42 -20.17
CA HIS A 153 21.88 -8.58 -19.76
C HIS A 153 20.97 -9.79 -19.63
N GLU A 154 21.38 -10.96 -20.13
CA GLU A 154 20.68 -12.22 -19.89
C GLU A 154 20.83 -12.64 -18.41
N ALA A 155 20.14 -11.93 -17.51
CA ALA A 155 20.27 -12.03 -16.06
C ALA A 155 19.72 -13.35 -15.49
N GLU A 156 19.05 -14.16 -16.32
CA GLU A 156 18.56 -15.50 -15.95
C GLU A 156 19.70 -16.53 -15.78
N VAL A 157 20.92 -16.24 -16.28
CA VAL A 157 22.09 -17.13 -16.17
C VAL A 157 23.34 -16.37 -15.70
N LEU A 158 23.44 -16.15 -14.37
CA LEU A 158 24.54 -15.39 -13.76
C LEU A 158 25.93 -16.01 -13.95
N GLU A 159 26.03 -17.35 -14.00
CA GLU A 159 27.31 -18.07 -14.09
C GLU A 159 28.08 -17.78 -15.38
N GLY A 160 27.38 -17.39 -16.45
CA GLY A 160 27.97 -17.05 -17.75
C GLY A 160 28.35 -15.58 -17.90
N MET A 161 28.01 -14.73 -16.93
CA MET A 161 28.21 -13.29 -17.05
C MET A 161 29.65 -12.87 -16.74
N GLU A 162 30.11 -11.84 -17.44
CA GLU A 162 31.38 -11.20 -17.12
C GLU A 162 31.32 -10.50 -15.75
N THR A 163 32.48 -10.35 -15.10
CA THR A 163 32.56 -9.72 -13.77
C THR A 163 32.06 -8.28 -13.77
N GLY A 164 32.28 -7.51 -14.84
CA GLY A 164 31.80 -6.12 -14.94
C GLY A 164 30.28 -6.00 -14.80
N PRO A 165 29.50 -6.65 -15.69
CA PRO A 165 28.04 -6.76 -15.57
C PRO A 165 27.56 -7.27 -14.21
N LEU A 166 28.24 -8.27 -13.62
CA LEU A 166 27.88 -8.78 -12.29
C LEU A 166 28.08 -7.73 -11.18
N VAL A 167 29.16 -6.95 -11.23
CA VAL A 167 29.39 -5.84 -10.28
C VAL A 167 28.30 -4.78 -10.42
N ASN A 168 27.97 -4.39 -11.66
CA ASN A 168 26.91 -3.41 -11.91
C ASN A 168 25.57 -3.88 -11.34
N LEU A 169 25.18 -5.12 -11.64
CA LEU A 169 23.94 -5.70 -11.17
C LEU A 169 23.90 -5.79 -9.63
N TYR A 170 25.00 -6.21 -9.01
CA TYR A 170 25.13 -6.25 -7.55
C TYR A 170 24.96 -4.87 -6.91
N THR A 171 25.60 -3.83 -7.46
CA THR A 171 25.48 -2.47 -6.95
C THR A 171 24.05 -1.95 -7.06
N LEU A 172 23.43 -2.05 -8.24
CA LEU A 172 22.06 -1.58 -8.45
C LEU A 172 21.05 -2.34 -7.57
N LEU A 173 21.19 -3.67 -7.44
CA LEU A 173 20.35 -4.46 -6.53
C LEU A 173 20.50 -4.02 -5.07
N SER A 174 21.73 -3.70 -4.64
CA SER A 174 22.00 -3.21 -3.28
C SER A 174 21.38 -1.83 -3.04
N ASP A 175 21.49 -0.92 -4.01
CA ASP A 175 20.94 0.44 -3.90
C ASP A 175 19.40 0.41 -3.90
N VAL A 176 18.78 -0.33 -4.82
CA VAL A 176 17.33 -0.55 -4.84
C VAL A 176 16.85 -1.19 -3.54
N GLN A 177 17.54 -2.23 -3.03
CA GLN A 177 17.18 -2.87 -1.76
C GLN A 177 17.19 -1.86 -0.60
N ARG A 178 18.25 -1.06 -0.50
CA ARG A 178 18.41 -0.08 0.57
C ARG A 178 17.34 1.01 0.48
N ASN A 179 17.21 1.64 -0.69
CA ASN A 179 16.30 2.77 -0.88
C ASN A 179 14.83 2.35 -0.80
N ALA A 180 14.49 1.15 -1.29
CA ALA A 180 13.17 0.56 -1.08
C ALA A 180 12.89 0.28 0.40
N ASN A 181 13.89 -0.20 1.15
CA ASN A 181 13.74 -0.43 2.58
C ASN A 181 13.63 0.87 3.39
N ASP A 182 14.29 1.95 2.99
CA ASP A 182 14.18 3.26 3.61
C ASP A 182 12.76 3.82 3.37
N LEU A 183 12.28 3.86 2.13
CA LEU A 183 10.90 4.27 1.82
C LEU A 183 9.85 3.39 2.52
N ARG A 184 10.08 2.07 2.58
CA ARG A 184 9.19 1.12 3.29
C ARG A 184 9.10 1.44 4.78
N GLN A 185 10.18 1.91 5.41
CA GLN A 185 10.16 2.33 6.82
C GLN A 185 9.35 3.62 6.99
N ASP A 186 9.55 4.62 6.15
CA ASP A 186 8.77 5.86 6.18
C ASP A 186 7.26 5.59 6.02
N VAL A 187 6.90 4.72 5.07
CA VAL A 187 5.51 4.25 4.89
C VAL A 187 5.01 3.51 6.13
N ALA A 188 5.83 2.64 6.73
CA ALA A 188 5.45 1.91 7.93
C ALA A 188 5.20 2.85 9.12
N ASP A 189 6.00 3.90 9.29
CA ASP A 189 5.83 4.89 10.35
C ASP A 189 4.52 5.67 10.20
N VAL A 190 4.16 6.04 8.96
CA VAL A 190 2.85 6.66 8.67
C VAL A 190 1.71 5.68 8.97
N LEU A 191 1.83 4.42 8.53
CA LEU A 191 0.82 3.39 8.78
C LEU A 191 0.65 3.09 10.28
N LEU A 192 1.72 3.07 11.08
CA LEU A 192 1.61 2.87 12.54
C LEU A 192 0.77 3.95 13.22
N ASN A 193 0.79 5.18 12.70
CA ASN A 193 -0.05 6.26 13.21
C ASN A 193 -1.53 6.12 12.81
N ARG A 194 -1.82 5.41 11.72
CA ARG A 194 -3.19 5.22 11.18
C ARG A 194 -3.83 3.91 11.64
N LEU A 195 -3.04 2.86 11.82
CA LEU A 195 -3.52 1.55 12.25
C LEU A 195 -3.77 1.56 13.76
N HIS A 196 -5.03 1.65 14.16
CA HIS A 196 -5.43 1.70 15.57
C HIS A 196 -5.76 0.32 16.17
N HIS A 197 -6.04 -0.68 15.35
CA HIS A 197 -6.40 -2.04 15.76
C HIS A 197 -5.42 -3.11 15.24
N ASP A 198 -5.36 -4.26 15.92
CA ASP A 198 -4.55 -5.42 15.52
C ASP A 198 -5.15 -6.23 14.34
N ARG A 199 -6.13 -5.66 13.62
CA ARG A 199 -6.69 -6.25 12.39
C ARG A 199 -5.92 -5.81 11.14
N PRO A 200 -5.80 -6.66 10.11
CA PRO A 200 -5.21 -6.28 8.82
C PRO A 200 -6.02 -5.18 8.14
N VAL A 201 -5.32 -4.27 7.46
CA VAL A 201 -5.86 -3.31 6.50
C VAL A 201 -5.36 -3.69 5.12
N SER A 202 -6.28 -3.76 4.16
CA SER A 202 -6.01 -4.25 2.81
C SER A 202 -5.87 -3.10 1.83
N GLY A 203 -5.03 -3.30 0.82
CA GLY A 203 -4.97 -2.49 -0.38
C GLY A 203 -4.87 -3.38 -1.62
N PRO A 204 -4.82 -2.80 -2.83
CA PRO A 204 -4.90 -3.56 -4.09
C PRO A 204 -3.82 -4.63 -4.27
N PHE A 205 -2.68 -4.50 -3.58
CA PHE A 205 -1.53 -5.40 -3.74
C PHE A 205 -1.27 -6.30 -2.52
N GLY A 206 -2.15 -6.28 -1.51
CA GLY A 206 -2.03 -7.08 -0.29
C GLY A 206 -2.46 -6.34 0.98
N SER A 207 -2.19 -6.92 2.14
CA SER A 207 -2.63 -6.40 3.43
C SER A 207 -1.51 -6.27 4.46
N VAL A 208 -1.69 -5.36 5.40
CA VAL A 208 -0.75 -5.06 6.48
C VAL A 208 -1.48 -4.95 7.81
N GLN A 209 -0.84 -5.36 8.90
CA GLN A 209 -1.41 -5.28 10.25
C GLN A 209 -0.40 -4.68 11.22
N ARG A 210 -0.89 -3.92 12.20
CA ARG A 210 -0.06 -3.53 13.34
C ARG A 210 0.17 -4.75 14.23
N THR A 211 1.39 -4.93 14.66
CA THR A 211 1.74 -5.97 15.63
C THR A 211 2.80 -5.45 16.59
N SER A 212 2.93 -6.11 17.73
CA SER A 212 3.87 -5.70 18.77
C SER A 212 4.85 -6.81 19.06
N ARG A 213 6.13 -6.49 19.12
CA ARG A 213 7.17 -7.34 19.68
C ARG A 213 7.52 -6.87 21.07
N ARG A 214 7.69 -7.82 21.99
CA ARG A 214 8.23 -7.57 23.33
C ARG A 214 9.72 -7.93 23.29
N ASN A 215 10.58 -6.94 23.48
CA ASN A 215 12.01 -7.13 23.63
C ASN A 215 12.34 -7.13 25.13
N ARG A 216 13.23 -8.03 25.55
CA ARG A 216 13.76 -8.03 26.92
C ARG A 216 15.29 -8.02 26.88
N SER A 217 15.88 -7.09 27.61
CA SER A 217 17.32 -7.01 27.88
C SER A 217 17.54 -7.04 29.38
N LEU A 218 18.61 -7.71 29.82
CA LEU A 218 18.96 -7.70 31.23
C LEU A 218 19.21 -6.26 31.67
N LYS A 219 18.78 -5.94 32.89
CA LYS A 219 19.21 -4.71 33.57
C LYS A 219 20.70 -4.79 33.89
N ASP A 220 21.23 -3.70 34.44
CA ASP A 220 22.63 -3.65 34.87
C ASP A 220 22.98 -4.85 35.76
N ASP A 221 24.14 -5.46 35.51
CA ASP A 221 24.57 -6.68 36.19
C ASP A 221 24.53 -6.53 37.71
N GLU A 222 24.88 -5.36 38.27
CA GLU A 222 24.85 -5.13 39.72
C GLU A 222 23.40 -5.08 40.25
N GLU A 223 22.49 -4.46 39.52
CA GLU A 223 21.06 -4.39 39.87
C GLU A 223 20.41 -5.78 39.84
N VAL A 224 20.75 -6.59 38.82
CA VAL A 224 20.27 -7.97 38.71
C VAL A 224 20.81 -8.82 39.87
N LEU A 225 22.09 -8.69 40.21
CA LEU A 225 22.70 -9.44 41.31
C LEU A 225 22.13 -9.03 42.68
N GLU A 226 21.91 -7.74 42.92
CA GLU A 226 21.28 -7.24 44.15
C GLU A 226 19.86 -7.81 44.29
N THR A 227 19.07 -7.77 43.21
CA THR A 227 17.70 -8.31 43.17
C THR A 227 17.67 -9.82 43.45
N LEU A 228 18.62 -10.59 42.91
CA LEU A 228 18.74 -12.03 43.16
C LEU A 228 19.21 -12.34 44.59
N GLU A 229 20.07 -11.50 45.18
CA GLU A 229 20.54 -11.64 46.56
C GLU A 229 19.40 -11.41 47.58
N GLU A 230 18.51 -10.45 47.31
CA GLU A 230 17.34 -10.17 48.17
C GLU A 230 16.40 -11.38 48.32
N VAL A 231 16.37 -12.27 47.32
CA VAL A 231 15.59 -13.52 47.36
C VAL A 231 16.41 -14.76 47.76
N GLY A 232 17.65 -14.55 48.21
CA GLY A 232 18.48 -15.59 48.81
C GLY A 232 19.44 -16.31 47.86
N ILE A 233 19.72 -15.76 46.69
CA ILE A 233 20.75 -16.27 45.77
C ILE A 233 22.05 -15.47 46.01
N ASP A 234 22.99 -16.05 46.75
CA ASP A 234 24.28 -15.40 47.07
C ASP A 234 25.07 -14.99 45.81
N ARG A 235 25.52 -13.73 45.78
CA ARG A 235 26.40 -13.16 44.74
C ARG A 235 27.66 -13.99 44.45
N GLU A 236 28.16 -14.73 45.43
CA GLU A 236 29.36 -15.57 45.33
C GLU A 236 29.12 -16.86 44.51
N ARG A 237 27.86 -17.24 44.28
CA ARG A 237 27.49 -18.41 43.47
C ARG A 237 27.28 -18.09 41.99
N VAL A 238 27.22 -16.81 41.63
CA VAL A 238 26.98 -16.33 40.26
C VAL A 238 28.30 -15.80 39.69
N THR A 239 28.96 -16.60 38.84
CA THR A 239 30.23 -16.20 38.19
C THR A 239 30.06 -15.18 37.05
N GLY A 240 28.82 -14.85 36.69
CA GLY A 240 28.44 -13.87 35.68
C GLY A 240 26.92 -13.88 35.46
N VAL A 241 26.36 -12.72 35.10
CA VAL A 241 24.94 -12.54 34.81
C VAL A 241 24.70 -12.91 33.35
N ASP A 242 24.11 -14.08 33.12
CA ASP A 242 23.74 -14.56 31.79
C ASP A 242 22.22 -14.74 31.75
N ARG A 243 21.59 -14.41 30.61
CA ARG A 243 20.12 -14.51 30.44
C ARG A 243 19.57 -15.87 30.85
N ASP A 244 20.19 -16.95 30.39
CA ASP A 244 19.74 -18.30 30.68
C ASP A 244 19.73 -18.60 32.19
N LYS A 245 20.73 -18.10 32.94
CA LYS A 245 20.81 -18.31 34.39
C LYS A 245 19.82 -17.46 35.17
N VAL A 246 19.54 -16.25 34.69
CA VAL A 246 18.54 -15.36 35.28
C VAL A 246 17.15 -15.93 35.04
N ASP A 247 16.87 -16.45 33.85
CA ASP A 247 15.61 -17.15 33.54
C ASP A 247 15.44 -18.40 34.43
N ASP A 248 16.47 -19.23 34.59
CA ASP A 248 16.45 -20.37 35.51
C ASP A 248 16.18 -19.95 36.98
N ALA A 249 16.68 -18.79 37.40
CA ALA A 249 16.44 -18.24 38.73
C ALA A 249 15.01 -17.70 38.89
N LEU A 250 14.44 -17.06 37.86
CA LEU A 250 13.05 -16.62 37.85
C LEU A 250 12.08 -17.79 37.97
N ASP A 251 12.40 -18.95 37.37
CA ASP A 251 11.56 -20.15 37.45
C ASP A 251 11.43 -20.74 38.87
N VAL A 252 12.40 -20.46 39.76
CA VAL A 252 12.47 -21.01 41.11
C VAL A 252 12.31 -19.97 42.22
N THR A 253 12.12 -18.70 41.86
CA THR A 253 11.93 -17.56 42.79
C THR A 253 10.56 -16.91 42.59
N GLU A 254 10.19 -16.01 43.50
CA GLU A 254 8.97 -15.19 43.36
C GLU A 254 9.24 -13.88 42.60
N LEU A 255 10.45 -13.71 42.04
CA LEU A 255 10.80 -12.55 41.23
C LEU A 255 10.04 -12.55 39.91
N SER A 256 9.62 -11.37 39.50
CA SER A 256 9.04 -11.15 38.18
C SER A 256 10.13 -10.84 37.15
N GLU A 257 9.85 -11.09 35.87
CA GLU A 257 10.76 -10.72 34.79
C GLU A 257 11.13 -9.22 34.83
N SER A 258 10.21 -8.34 35.23
CA SER A 258 10.44 -6.89 35.35
C SER A 258 11.43 -6.49 36.45
N ASP A 259 11.72 -7.38 37.40
CA ASP A 259 12.67 -7.09 38.46
C ASP A 259 14.11 -7.15 37.92
N VAL A 260 14.37 -8.04 36.96
CA VAL A 260 15.72 -8.32 36.41
C VAL A 260 15.89 -7.97 34.92
N TYR A 261 14.80 -7.75 34.18
CA TYR A 261 14.81 -7.35 32.77
C TYR A 261 14.20 -5.96 32.56
N ASP A 262 14.85 -5.18 31.69
CA ASP A 262 14.21 -4.07 30.98
C ASP A 262 13.38 -4.65 29.83
N ILE A 263 12.08 -4.37 29.85
CA ILE A 263 11.10 -4.89 28.92
C ILE A 263 10.53 -3.74 28.09
N ASP A 264 10.89 -3.72 26.82
CA ASP A 264 10.39 -2.75 25.86
C ASP A 264 9.39 -3.41 24.91
N ARG A 265 8.30 -2.69 24.59
CA ARG A 265 7.36 -3.09 23.55
C ARG A 265 7.55 -2.20 22.35
N SER A 266 7.90 -2.78 21.21
CA SER A 266 7.96 -2.06 19.94
C SER A 266 6.80 -2.47 19.05
N GLU A 267 6.12 -1.51 18.48
CA GLU A 267 5.09 -1.73 17.47
C GLU A 267 5.72 -1.70 16.08
N TYR A 268 5.24 -2.55 15.18
CA TYR A 268 5.71 -2.59 13.80
C TYR A 268 4.59 -3.03 12.86
N VAL A 269 4.67 -2.57 11.62
CA VAL A 269 3.77 -3.01 10.56
C VAL A 269 4.27 -4.35 10.03
N ARG A 270 3.38 -5.34 10.03
CA ARG A 270 3.63 -6.66 9.45
C ARG A 270 2.76 -6.82 8.21
N LYS A 271 3.40 -7.14 7.09
CA LYS A 271 2.72 -7.65 5.90
C LYS A 271 1.98 -8.95 6.24
N ALA A 272 0.67 -8.97 6.04
CA ALA A 272 -0.19 -10.10 6.34
C ALA A 272 -0.35 -10.97 5.09
N GLU A 273 -0.87 -10.41 4.00
CA GLU A 273 -1.12 -11.14 2.76
C GLU A 273 -0.63 -10.38 1.52
N VAL A 274 -0.59 -11.10 0.39
CA VAL A 274 -0.22 -10.57 -0.93
C VAL A 274 -1.28 -10.99 -1.92
N ASP A 275 -1.76 -10.04 -2.69
CA ASP A 275 -2.53 -10.33 -3.89
C ASP A 275 -1.58 -10.42 -5.08
N GLU A 276 -1.17 -11.63 -5.45
CA GLU A 276 -0.29 -11.83 -6.61
C GLU A 276 -1.06 -11.78 -7.94
N GLU A 277 -2.35 -12.16 -7.95
CA GLU A 277 -3.19 -12.14 -9.16
C GLU A 277 -3.44 -10.72 -9.64
N HIS A 278 -3.77 -9.81 -8.71
CA HIS A 278 -3.96 -8.40 -9.02
C HIS A 278 -2.67 -7.75 -9.52
N LYS A 279 -1.51 -8.10 -8.94
CA LYS A 279 -0.21 -7.62 -9.42
C LYS A 279 0.12 -8.11 -10.82
N GLU A 280 -0.10 -9.39 -11.11
CA GLU A 280 0.15 -9.95 -12.44
C GLU A 280 -0.73 -9.28 -13.48
N THR A 281 -2.01 -9.11 -13.18
CA THR A 281 -2.98 -8.43 -14.04
C THR A 281 -2.56 -6.98 -14.30
N ARG A 282 -2.22 -6.23 -13.24
CA ARG A 282 -1.77 -4.84 -13.36
C ARG A 282 -0.46 -4.72 -14.15
N LEU A 283 0.50 -5.62 -13.91
CA LEU A 283 1.77 -5.64 -14.62
C LEU A 283 1.57 -5.94 -16.10
N GLN A 284 0.69 -6.88 -16.44
CA GLN A 284 0.36 -7.18 -17.83
C GLN A 284 -0.26 -5.96 -18.52
N GLY A 285 -1.20 -5.27 -17.87
CA GLY A 285 -1.78 -4.03 -18.39
C GLY A 285 -0.74 -2.93 -18.65
N LEU A 286 0.23 -2.76 -17.74
CA LEU A 286 1.33 -1.81 -17.93
C LEU A 286 2.24 -2.20 -19.11
N LYS A 287 2.50 -3.50 -19.31
CA LYS A 287 3.27 -3.99 -20.46
C LYS A 287 2.53 -3.76 -21.77
N ASP A 288 1.22 -4.00 -21.79
CA ASP A 288 0.40 -3.78 -22.98
C ASP A 288 0.36 -2.28 -23.35
N GLN A 289 0.27 -1.39 -22.35
CA GLN A 289 0.39 0.06 -22.53
C GLN A 289 1.77 0.47 -23.07
N LEU A 290 2.85 -0.08 -22.51
CA LEU A 290 4.20 0.20 -22.99
C LEU A 290 4.39 -0.28 -24.43
N ALA A 291 3.94 -1.49 -24.76
CA ALA A 291 4.02 -2.04 -26.11
C ALA A 291 3.18 -1.24 -27.11
N ALA A 292 2.04 -0.69 -26.69
CA ALA A 292 1.23 0.22 -27.52
C ALA A 292 1.95 1.55 -27.78
N ALA A 293 2.63 2.11 -26.78
CA ALA A 293 3.44 3.32 -26.92
C ALA A 293 4.73 3.10 -27.72
N GLU A 294 5.29 1.90 -27.69
CA GLU A 294 6.41 1.46 -28.54
C GLU A 294 5.98 1.07 -29.97
N GLY A 295 4.68 1.14 -30.27
CA GLY A 295 4.08 0.88 -31.58
C GLY A 295 4.19 2.06 -32.55
N ASP A 296 3.20 2.22 -33.42
CA ASP A 296 3.22 3.13 -34.59
C ASP A 296 3.75 4.55 -34.30
N GLU A 297 3.44 5.13 -33.14
CA GLU A 297 3.92 6.46 -32.74
C GLU A 297 5.44 6.51 -32.45
N ALA A 298 6.03 5.46 -31.86
CA ALA A 298 7.47 5.40 -31.62
C ALA A 298 8.26 5.12 -32.90
N GLU A 299 7.70 4.36 -33.84
CA GLU A 299 8.31 4.15 -35.15
C GLU A 299 8.23 5.43 -36.01
N GLU A 300 7.10 6.14 -35.99
CA GLU A 300 6.94 7.46 -36.61
C GLU A 300 7.96 8.47 -36.03
N LEU A 301 8.17 8.47 -34.71
CA LEU A 301 9.16 9.35 -34.08
C LEU A 301 10.61 8.98 -34.47
N ARG A 302 10.92 7.70 -34.63
CA ARG A 302 12.24 7.23 -35.09
C ARG A 302 12.48 7.60 -36.54
N GLU A 303 11.49 7.43 -37.42
CA GLU A 303 11.54 7.88 -38.81
C GLU A 303 11.70 9.40 -38.89
N GLU A 304 11.00 10.17 -38.06
CA GLU A 304 11.14 11.63 -37.99
C GLU A 304 12.54 12.04 -37.52
N ILE A 305 13.10 11.35 -36.53
CA ILE A 305 14.48 11.58 -36.06
C ILE A 305 15.49 11.27 -37.18
N GLU A 306 15.36 10.13 -37.87
CA GLU A 306 16.24 9.79 -39.02
C GLU A 306 16.13 10.83 -40.14
N GLU A 307 14.92 11.31 -40.46
CA GLU A 307 14.71 12.38 -41.45
C GLU A 307 15.39 13.69 -41.00
N LEU A 308 15.25 14.06 -39.73
CA LEU A 308 15.86 15.25 -39.15
C LEU A 308 17.39 15.15 -39.14
N GLU A 309 17.95 13.99 -38.78
CA GLU A 309 19.38 13.73 -38.82
C GLU A 309 19.93 13.79 -40.26
N GLY A 310 19.25 13.17 -41.22
CA GLY A 310 19.59 13.24 -42.64
C GLY A 310 19.54 14.67 -43.19
N ARG A 311 18.55 15.47 -42.77
CA ARG A 311 18.46 16.89 -43.13
C ARG A 311 19.55 17.73 -42.47
N ILE A 312 19.94 17.42 -41.24
CA ILE A 312 21.08 18.06 -40.58
C ILE A 312 22.36 17.71 -41.32
N GLU A 313 22.56 16.46 -41.73
CA GLU A 313 23.70 16.01 -42.53
C GLU A 313 23.76 16.76 -43.87
N GLU A 314 22.65 16.85 -44.62
CA GLU A 314 22.58 17.62 -45.88
C GLU A 314 22.88 19.12 -45.68
N LEU A 315 22.33 19.73 -44.62
CA LEU A 315 22.56 21.13 -44.29
C LEU A 315 23.98 21.41 -43.78
N THR A 316 24.65 20.42 -43.18
CA THR A 316 26.01 20.55 -42.67
C THR A 316 27.08 20.13 -43.69
N GLU A 317 26.73 19.31 -44.68
CA GLU A 317 27.60 18.93 -45.80
C GLU A 317 27.97 20.15 -46.67
N PHE A 318 27.14 21.20 -46.69
CA PHE A 318 27.39 22.46 -47.41
C PHE A 318 27.94 23.60 -46.53
N LYS A 319 28.91 23.33 -45.64
CA LYS A 319 29.80 24.38 -45.09
C LYS A 319 31.27 23.98 -45.01
N SER A 320 31.83 23.44 -46.09
CA SER A 320 33.26 23.64 -46.38
C SER A 320 33.47 24.97 -47.10
N GLY A 321 33.35 26.08 -46.35
CA GLY A 321 33.70 27.43 -46.80
C GLY A 321 35.22 27.66 -46.91
N ALA A 322 36.01 26.63 -47.24
CA ALA A 322 37.46 26.73 -47.42
C ALA A 322 37.88 26.97 -48.89
N SER A 323 36.94 27.03 -49.84
CA SER A 323 37.24 27.19 -51.27
C SER A 323 37.17 28.62 -51.83
N PHE A 324 36.80 29.63 -51.01
CA PHE A 324 36.70 31.04 -51.48
C PHE A 324 37.86 31.96 -51.08
N HIS A 325 38.93 31.46 -50.47
CA HIS A 325 40.15 32.23 -50.22
C HIS A 325 41.37 31.65 -50.94
N THR A 326 41.43 31.80 -52.26
CA THR A 326 42.73 31.95 -52.93
C THR A 326 42.55 32.65 -54.27
N ARG A 327 42.81 33.97 -54.30
CA ARG A 327 43.74 34.64 -55.25
C ARG A 327 43.52 36.16 -55.21
N ALA A 328 44.09 36.80 -54.20
CA ALA A 328 44.47 38.20 -54.28
C ALA A 328 45.90 38.32 -53.75
N GLY A 329 46.87 38.45 -54.67
CA GLY A 329 48.28 38.72 -54.38
C GLY A 329 49.25 37.95 -55.27
N GLY A 330 49.88 38.63 -56.24
CA GLY A 330 51.07 38.13 -56.95
C GLY A 330 51.23 38.55 -58.42
N GLU A 331 51.45 39.86 -58.64
CA GLU A 331 52.38 40.58 -59.56
C GLU A 331 53.20 39.82 -60.65
N PRO A 332 53.60 40.53 -61.73
CA PRO A 332 54.78 41.40 -61.69
C PRO A 332 54.61 42.83 -62.23
#